data_AF-A0A9X2YHA3-F1
#
_entry.id   AF-A0A9X2YHA3-F1
#
_cell.length_a   1.000
_cell.length_b   1.000
_cell.length_c   1.000
_cell.angle_alpha   90.00
_cell.angle_beta   90.00
_cell.angle_gamma   90.00
#
_symmetry.space_group_name_H-M   'P 1'
#
loop_
_entity.id
_entity.type
_entity.pdbx_description
1 polymer ?
#
loop_
_entity_poly.entity_id
_entity_poly.type
_entity_poly.pdbx_seq_one_letter_code
_entity_poly.pdbx_strand_id
1 'polypeptide(L)'
;MTASVKANGAPSREEFSERLLRGSVKKYYEPVVDVDWDAPLDPDKFFLPPRSVSLYGTPLWDSMSREQQIELSRQEFVNTLSAGIWFENILNQALLRDLMHADPTARSTHYALTEMGDETRHMVMFGRAIEKVGGKPMRPKRYQRMIINALPLTFRGALLWVAALVGEEIFDSLQRNMMDDPDLQPVVQRIMKIHVTEEARHIQFARDGARKRVAEMPWLSRMWVANLNGVGGLFFRHLFTNAAQYRRAGLDGKEARRVARTSPHHHDVQALGFAPLAAFLADVGLMGPVARRLWTRTHFLPATSSGRPRSDVEVDVDDRDSYDGPAVLHVGGVDHTVGVRLVGHLEPVDGQYHWQGAIFGELPGDVLKQPRATLSVGDRVATARISERTAQGTYGIVGVGAPPFA
;
A
#
# COMPACT_ATOMS: atom_id res chain seq x y z
N MET A 1 16.64 -45.21 -0.89
CA MET A 1 15.48 -44.32 -1.07
C MET A 1 14.97 -43.91 0.30
N THR A 2 15.10 -42.63 0.63
CA THR A 2 14.18 -41.87 1.51
C THR A 2 14.57 -40.40 1.35
N ALA A 3 14.08 -39.77 0.29
CA ALA A 3 14.09 -38.32 0.19
C ALA A 3 13.15 -37.81 1.29
N SER A 4 13.72 -37.24 2.35
CA SER A 4 12.96 -36.52 3.35
C SER A 4 12.32 -35.32 2.68
N VAL A 5 11.01 -35.42 2.44
CA VAL A 5 10.17 -34.30 2.01
C VAL A 5 10.34 -33.20 3.06
N LYS A 6 11.03 -32.10 2.71
CA LYS A 6 11.01 -30.87 3.50
C LYS A 6 9.54 -30.48 3.63
N ALA A 7 9.02 -30.48 4.86
CA ALA A 7 7.72 -29.89 5.15
C ALA A 7 7.71 -28.44 4.63
N ASN A 8 6.66 -28.06 3.91
CA ASN A 8 6.37 -26.68 3.50
C ASN A 8 6.10 -25.81 4.74
N GLY A 9 7.13 -25.52 5.52
CA GLY A 9 7.11 -24.49 6.56
C GLY A 9 7.18 -23.11 5.91
N ALA A 10 6.52 -22.12 6.51
CA ALA A 10 6.69 -20.73 6.12
C ALA A 10 8.20 -20.36 6.13
N PRO A 11 8.68 -19.56 5.17
CA PRO A 11 10.10 -19.25 5.04
C PRO A 11 10.65 -18.59 6.32
N SER A 12 11.90 -18.92 6.67
CA SER A 12 12.60 -18.29 7.80
C SER A 12 12.80 -16.78 7.56
N ARG A 13 13.07 -16.00 8.63
CA ARG A 13 13.35 -14.56 8.49
C ARG A 13 14.56 -14.32 7.56
N GLU A 14 15.57 -15.17 7.65
CA GLU A 14 16.77 -15.06 6.83
C GLU A 14 16.49 -15.34 5.34
N GLU A 15 15.76 -16.42 5.01
CA GLU A 15 15.37 -16.71 3.62
C GLU A 15 14.46 -15.63 3.03
N PHE A 16 13.55 -15.10 3.86
CA PHE A 16 12.67 -14.01 3.49
C PHE A 16 13.46 -12.72 3.21
N SER A 17 14.37 -12.33 4.11
CA SER A 17 15.22 -11.16 3.94
C SER A 17 16.18 -11.30 2.76
N GLU A 18 16.71 -12.50 2.50
CA GLU A 18 17.54 -12.74 1.32
C GLU A 18 16.77 -12.53 0.01
N ARG A 19 15.50 -12.97 -0.04
CA ARG A 19 14.64 -12.72 -1.21
C ARG A 19 14.42 -11.23 -1.42
N LEU A 20 14.14 -10.47 -0.35
CA LEU A 20 13.93 -9.03 -0.45
C LEU A 20 15.22 -8.30 -0.87
N LEU A 21 16.39 -8.67 -0.33
CA LEU A 21 17.69 -8.14 -0.74
C LEU A 21 17.95 -8.33 -2.26
N ARG A 22 17.65 -9.53 -2.78
CA ARG A 22 17.76 -9.79 -4.23
C ARG A 22 16.78 -8.92 -5.03
N GLY A 23 15.60 -8.63 -4.48
CA GLY A 23 14.62 -7.71 -5.06
C GLY A 23 15.13 -6.27 -5.13
N SER A 24 15.71 -5.76 -4.05
CA SER A 24 16.26 -4.39 -3.98
C SER A 24 17.35 -4.14 -5.02
N VAL A 25 18.20 -5.14 -5.31
CA VAL A 25 19.22 -5.02 -6.37
C VAL A 25 18.61 -4.95 -7.77
N LYS A 26 17.51 -5.68 -8.02
CA LYS A 26 16.87 -5.71 -9.35
C LYS A 26 16.05 -4.46 -9.65
N LYS A 27 15.44 -3.86 -8.64
CA LYS A 27 14.56 -2.69 -8.75
C LYS A 27 15.08 -1.58 -7.85
N TYR A 28 16.30 -1.16 -8.17
CA TYR A 28 16.98 -0.01 -7.59
C TYR A 28 16.65 1.24 -8.40
N TYR A 29 16.22 2.31 -7.74
CA TYR A 29 16.07 3.61 -8.37
C TYR A 29 16.98 4.63 -7.68
N GLU A 30 17.59 5.49 -8.48
CA GLU A 30 18.29 6.68 -8.03
C GLU A 30 17.41 7.89 -8.39
N PRO A 31 16.67 8.49 -7.44
CA PRO A 31 15.72 9.57 -7.76
C PRO A 31 16.33 10.76 -8.48
N VAL A 32 17.64 10.99 -8.32
CA VAL A 32 18.36 12.04 -9.04
C VAL A 32 18.41 11.80 -10.54
N VAL A 33 18.46 10.54 -10.97
CA VAL A 33 18.59 10.11 -12.36
C VAL A 33 17.26 9.63 -12.94
N ASP A 34 16.47 8.91 -12.14
CA ASP A 34 15.26 8.22 -12.57
C ASP A 34 14.04 9.13 -12.74
N VAL A 35 14.14 10.39 -12.32
CA VAL A 35 13.08 11.40 -12.45
C VAL A 35 13.60 12.53 -13.33
N ASP A 36 12.85 12.86 -14.37
CA ASP A 36 13.12 14.05 -15.19
C ASP A 36 12.68 15.31 -14.43
N TRP A 37 13.63 15.87 -13.66
CA TRP A 37 13.40 17.07 -12.87
C TRP A 37 13.35 18.35 -13.71
N ASP A 38 13.79 18.31 -14.96
CA ASP A 38 13.85 19.48 -15.84
C ASP A 38 12.56 19.63 -16.67
N ALA A 39 11.82 18.54 -16.89
CA ALA A 39 10.50 18.56 -17.54
C ALA A 39 9.57 19.64 -16.96
N PRO A 40 8.90 20.46 -17.80
CA PRO A 40 8.01 21.50 -17.33
C PRO A 40 6.79 20.91 -16.60
N LEU A 41 6.26 21.66 -15.63
CA LEU A 41 4.97 21.33 -15.02
C LEU A 41 3.85 21.77 -15.95
N ASP A 42 2.80 20.96 -16.02
CA ASP A 42 1.60 21.25 -16.79
C ASP A 42 0.64 22.10 -15.94
N PRO A 43 0.28 23.34 -16.33
CA PRO A 43 -0.55 24.21 -15.50
C PRO A 43 -1.96 23.67 -15.24
N ASP A 44 -2.47 22.75 -16.07
CA ASP A 44 -3.84 22.25 -16.01
C ASP A 44 -3.98 20.91 -15.25
N LYS A 45 -2.85 20.38 -14.77
CA LYS A 45 -2.78 19.08 -14.07
C LYS A 45 -2.61 19.20 -12.56
N PHE A 46 -3.21 18.23 -11.87
CA PHE A 46 -3.18 18.14 -10.42
C PHE A 46 -1.90 17.50 -9.87
N PHE A 47 -1.68 17.68 -8.57
CA PHE A 47 -0.58 17.07 -7.82
C PHE A 47 -1.04 15.90 -6.91
N LEU A 48 -2.35 15.76 -6.74
CA LEU A 48 -3.02 14.60 -6.15
C LEU A 48 -4.24 14.27 -7.01
N PRO A 49 -4.66 12.99 -7.10
CA PRO A 49 -5.87 12.63 -7.81
C PRO A 49 -7.02 13.50 -7.29
N PRO A 50 -7.86 14.09 -8.16
CA PRO A 50 -8.92 14.99 -7.71
C PRO A 50 -9.80 14.32 -6.65
N ARG A 51 -10.13 13.04 -6.86
CA ARG A 51 -10.92 12.21 -5.95
C ARG A 51 -10.23 11.98 -4.59
N SER A 52 -8.93 12.16 -4.48
CA SER A 52 -8.19 12.03 -3.21
C SER A 52 -8.07 13.36 -2.45
N VAL A 53 -8.38 14.50 -3.08
CA VAL A 53 -8.32 15.82 -2.43
C VAL A 53 -9.40 15.93 -1.37
N SER A 54 -9.04 16.47 -0.21
CA SER A 54 -9.90 16.42 0.99
C SER A 54 -11.27 17.11 0.88
N LEU A 55 -11.41 18.07 -0.04
CA LEU A 55 -12.65 18.80 -0.30
C LEU A 55 -13.46 18.22 -1.46
N TYR A 56 -12.95 17.24 -2.20
CA TYR A 56 -13.64 16.68 -3.36
C TYR A 56 -15.05 16.18 -3.00
N GLY A 57 -16.01 16.45 -3.88
CA GLY A 57 -17.41 16.08 -3.70
C GLY A 57 -18.16 16.92 -2.65
N THR A 58 -17.62 18.07 -2.24
CA THR A 58 -18.28 19.00 -1.32
C THR A 58 -18.74 20.27 -2.05
N PRO A 59 -19.78 20.97 -1.56
CA PRO A 59 -20.20 22.24 -2.15
C PRO A 59 -19.08 23.30 -2.21
N LEU A 60 -18.13 23.25 -1.27
CA LEU A 60 -16.98 24.14 -1.28
C LEU A 60 -16.07 23.86 -2.48
N TRP A 61 -15.81 22.58 -2.80
CA TRP A 61 -15.05 22.18 -3.99
C TRP A 61 -15.74 22.57 -5.30
N ASP A 62 -17.06 22.39 -5.38
CA ASP A 62 -17.84 22.74 -6.57
C ASP A 62 -17.86 24.26 -6.83
N SER A 63 -17.68 25.06 -5.77
CA SER A 63 -17.58 26.52 -5.85
C SER A 63 -16.17 27.03 -6.19
N MET A 64 -15.15 26.18 -6.13
CA MET A 64 -13.76 26.56 -6.42
C MET A 64 -13.51 26.65 -7.92
N SER A 65 -12.68 27.61 -8.34
CA SER A 65 -12.15 27.63 -9.71
C SER A 65 -11.23 26.43 -9.95
N ARG A 66 -10.99 26.08 -11.21
CA ARG A 66 -10.07 25.00 -11.58
C ARG A 66 -8.66 25.24 -11.02
N GLU A 67 -8.19 26.48 -11.08
CA GLU A 67 -6.88 26.88 -10.55
C GLU A 67 -6.83 26.70 -9.03
N GLN A 68 -7.91 27.02 -8.30
CA GLN A 68 -7.98 26.80 -6.86
C GLN A 68 -7.99 25.30 -6.51
N GLN A 69 -8.66 24.46 -7.30
CA GLN A 69 -8.66 23.02 -7.14
C GLN A 69 -7.25 22.43 -7.34
N ILE A 70 -6.55 22.86 -8.39
CA ILE A 70 -5.16 22.45 -8.67
C ILE A 70 -4.23 22.93 -7.55
N GLU A 71 -4.33 24.19 -7.14
CA GLU A 71 -3.53 24.74 -6.06
C GLU A 71 -3.77 24.03 -4.72
N LEU A 72 -5.02 23.66 -4.40
CA LEU A 72 -5.32 22.88 -3.21
C LEU A 72 -4.64 21.51 -3.27
N SER A 73 -4.72 20.80 -4.41
CA SER A 73 -4.03 19.52 -4.59
C SER A 73 -2.52 19.66 -4.37
N ARG A 74 -1.92 20.77 -4.84
CA ARG A 74 -0.50 21.08 -4.64
C ARG A 74 -0.16 21.29 -3.17
N GLN A 75 -0.98 22.01 -2.42
CA GLN A 75 -0.75 22.25 -0.99
C GLN A 75 -0.91 20.99 -0.15
N GLU A 76 -1.88 20.13 -0.49
CA GLU A 76 -2.07 18.83 0.17
C GLU A 76 -0.91 17.88 -0.16
N PHE A 77 -0.48 17.83 -1.41
CA PHE A 77 0.71 17.09 -1.85
C PHE A 77 1.95 17.50 -1.05
N VAL A 78 2.24 18.81 -0.99
CA VAL A 78 3.39 19.34 -0.23
C VAL A 78 3.29 19.01 1.25
N ASN A 79 2.09 19.05 1.84
CA ASN A 79 1.88 18.68 3.25
C ASN A 79 2.16 17.19 3.49
N THR A 80 1.70 16.31 2.60
CA THR A 80 1.95 14.87 2.65
C THR A 80 3.44 14.55 2.50
N LEU A 81 4.11 15.08 1.48
CA LEU A 81 5.56 14.87 1.30
C LEU A 81 6.38 15.41 2.47
N SER A 82 6.00 16.58 3.02
CA SER A 82 6.66 17.14 4.19
C SER A 82 6.55 16.22 5.40
N ALA A 83 5.42 15.53 5.57
CA ALA A 83 5.23 14.56 6.64
C ALA A 83 5.99 13.25 6.38
N GLY A 84 6.03 12.78 5.12
CA GLY A 84 6.82 11.63 4.68
C GLY A 84 8.29 11.77 5.07
N ILE A 85 8.91 12.92 4.76
CA ILE A 85 10.31 13.20 5.14
C ILE A 85 10.54 13.04 6.65
N TRP A 86 9.61 13.51 7.49
CA TRP A 86 9.76 13.34 8.94
C TRP A 86 9.54 11.89 9.38
N PHE A 87 8.62 11.19 8.75
CA PHE A 87 8.31 9.80 9.05
C PHE A 87 9.51 8.89 8.73
N GLU A 88 10.08 9.00 7.52
CA GLU A 88 11.26 8.26 7.08
C GLU A 88 12.46 8.53 7.99
N ASN A 89 12.67 9.79 8.39
CA ASN A 89 13.72 10.15 9.34
C ASN A 89 13.50 9.52 10.74
N ILE A 90 12.25 9.44 11.21
CA ILE A 90 11.92 8.77 12.49
C ILE A 90 12.18 7.27 12.40
N LEU A 91 11.79 6.63 11.29
CA LEU A 91 12.04 5.22 11.04
C LEU A 91 13.54 4.91 10.99
N ASN A 92 14.31 5.67 10.22
CA ASN A 92 15.77 5.54 10.16
C ASN A 92 16.41 5.64 11.55
N GLN A 93 15.98 6.59 12.38
CA GLN A 93 16.48 6.70 13.75
C GLN A 93 16.12 5.49 14.60
N ALA A 94 14.92 4.93 14.45
CA ALA A 94 14.50 3.75 15.20
C ALA A 94 15.23 2.48 14.73
N LEU A 95 15.38 2.28 13.43
CA LEU A 95 16.13 1.17 12.82
C LEU A 95 17.62 1.22 13.21
N LEU A 96 18.27 2.39 13.11
CA LEU A 96 19.66 2.57 13.55
C LEU A 96 19.87 2.21 15.03
N ARG A 97 18.88 2.48 15.88
CA ARG A 97 18.92 2.14 17.30
C ARG A 97 18.73 0.64 17.52
N ASP A 98 17.83 0.00 16.78
CA ASP A 98 17.61 -1.45 16.86
C ASP A 98 18.86 -2.24 16.43
N LEU A 99 19.58 -1.74 15.42
CA LEU A 99 20.84 -2.31 14.93
C LEU A 99 21.94 -2.42 15.98
N MET A 100 21.92 -1.62 17.05
CA MET A 100 22.88 -1.73 18.16
C MET A 100 22.75 -3.02 18.97
N HIS A 101 21.67 -3.76 18.76
CA HIS A 101 21.39 -5.01 19.44
C HIS A 101 21.23 -6.18 18.46
N ALA A 102 21.46 -5.96 17.16
CA ALA A 102 21.31 -6.96 16.11
C ALA A 102 22.65 -7.61 15.73
N ASP A 103 22.59 -8.84 15.23
CA ASP A 103 23.74 -9.49 14.60
C ASP A 103 24.05 -8.78 13.27
N PRO A 104 25.23 -8.16 13.09
CA PRO A 104 25.57 -7.45 11.87
C PRO A 104 25.73 -8.37 10.65
N THR A 105 25.84 -9.68 10.83
CA THR A 105 26.00 -10.66 9.75
C THR A 105 24.67 -11.21 9.23
N ALA A 106 23.58 -10.99 9.97
CA ALA A 106 22.25 -11.50 9.63
C ALA A 106 21.68 -10.81 8.36
N ARG A 107 20.96 -11.57 7.53
CA ARG A 107 20.30 -11.04 6.33
C ARG A 107 19.21 -10.04 6.68
N SER A 108 18.52 -10.21 7.80
CA SER A 108 17.55 -9.21 8.27
C SER A 108 18.22 -7.87 8.60
N THR A 109 19.44 -7.88 9.13
CA THR A 109 20.22 -6.68 9.43
C THR A 109 20.67 -6.00 8.14
N HIS A 110 21.21 -6.77 7.18
CA HIS A 110 21.57 -6.25 5.86
C HIS A 110 20.37 -5.65 5.13
N TYR A 111 19.20 -6.28 5.24
CA TYR A 111 17.97 -5.74 4.64
C TYR A 111 17.53 -4.44 5.32
N ALA A 112 17.53 -4.38 6.66
CA ALA A 112 17.21 -3.14 7.38
C ALA A 112 18.17 -1.98 6.99
N LEU A 113 19.45 -2.27 6.77
CA LEU A 113 20.41 -1.28 6.23
C LEU A 113 20.09 -0.85 4.80
N THR A 114 19.57 -1.76 3.98
CA THR A 114 19.14 -1.46 2.60
C THR A 114 17.90 -0.57 2.60
N GLU A 115 16.89 -0.92 3.40
CA GLU A 115 15.67 -0.14 3.63
C GLU A 115 16.01 1.28 4.09
N MET A 116 16.89 1.45 5.08
CA MET A 116 17.33 2.79 5.48
C MET A 116 17.99 3.59 4.35
N GLY A 117 18.74 2.91 3.46
CA GLY A 117 19.30 3.54 2.27
C GLY A 117 18.20 4.05 1.33
N ASP A 118 17.20 3.22 1.05
CA ASP A 118 16.03 3.56 0.23
C ASP A 118 15.29 4.76 0.85
N GLU A 119 15.05 4.76 2.17
CA GLU A 119 14.41 5.88 2.87
C GLU A 119 15.21 7.20 2.80
N THR A 120 16.55 7.15 2.80
CA THR A 120 17.32 8.38 2.59
C THR A 120 17.13 8.96 1.19
N ARG A 121 16.98 8.10 0.17
CA ARG A 121 16.71 8.54 -1.20
C ARG A 121 15.28 9.05 -1.35
N HIS A 122 14.31 8.43 -0.70
CA HIS A 122 12.93 8.93 -0.63
C HIS A 122 12.87 10.35 -0.04
N MET A 123 13.56 10.60 1.08
CA MET A 123 13.61 11.95 1.68
C MET A 123 14.19 12.99 0.71
N VAL A 124 15.25 12.65 -0.03
CA VAL A 124 15.81 13.54 -1.08
C VAL A 124 14.80 13.76 -2.20
N MET A 125 14.18 12.69 -2.69
CA MET A 125 13.16 12.73 -3.75
C MET A 125 11.99 13.63 -3.36
N PHE A 126 11.46 13.49 -2.15
CA PHE A 126 10.37 14.32 -1.62
C PHE A 126 10.79 15.78 -1.45
N GLY A 127 12.03 16.03 -0.99
CA GLY A 127 12.59 17.37 -0.92
C GLY A 127 12.63 18.06 -2.29
N ARG A 128 13.17 17.36 -3.31
CA ARG A 128 13.23 17.84 -4.70
C ARG A 128 11.84 18.03 -5.30
N ALA A 129 10.89 17.15 -5.00
CA ALA A 129 9.50 17.28 -5.43
C ALA A 129 8.85 18.55 -4.87
N ILE A 130 9.03 18.83 -3.58
CA ILE A 130 8.50 20.07 -2.97
C ILE A 130 9.13 21.30 -3.64
N GLU A 131 10.44 21.27 -3.92
CA GLU A 131 11.12 22.36 -4.64
C GLU A 131 10.57 22.54 -6.06
N LYS A 132 10.48 21.45 -6.84
CA LYS A 132 10.01 21.43 -8.23
C LYS A 132 8.63 22.06 -8.38
N VAL A 133 7.71 21.78 -7.45
CA VAL A 133 6.34 22.32 -7.48
C VAL A 133 6.22 23.72 -6.88
N GLY A 134 7.34 24.39 -6.58
CA GLY A 134 7.35 25.70 -5.93
C GLY A 134 6.69 25.68 -4.54
N GLY A 135 6.76 24.54 -3.86
CA GLY A 135 6.16 24.31 -2.56
C GLY A 135 7.00 24.85 -1.41
N LYS A 136 6.34 25.23 -0.32
CA LYS A 136 7.03 25.53 0.96
C LYS A 136 6.78 24.36 1.91
N PRO A 137 7.80 23.65 2.40
CA PRO A 137 7.59 22.53 3.32
C PRO A 137 6.74 22.91 4.54
N MET A 138 5.86 22.01 4.97
CA MET A 138 5.11 22.16 6.20
C MET A 138 5.98 21.78 7.39
N ARG A 139 6.27 22.76 8.26
CA ARG A 139 7.15 22.55 9.42
C ARG A 139 6.33 22.35 10.70
N PRO A 140 6.61 21.29 11.49
CA PRO A 140 5.99 21.12 12.81
C PRO A 140 6.37 22.27 13.76
N LYS A 141 5.45 22.62 14.66
CA LYS A 141 5.67 23.58 15.75
C LYS A 141 6.72 23.06 16.73
N ARG A 142 7.28 23.95 17.57
CA ARG A 142 8.33 23.60 18.56
C ARG A 142 7.97 22.38 19.42
N TYR A 143 6.77 22.36 20.00
CA TYR A 143 6.32 21.23 20.83
C TYR A 143 6.12 19.94 20.03
N GLN A 144 5.67 20.04 18.77
CA GLN A 144 5.53 18.86 17.89
C GLN A 144 6.90 18.27 17.56
N ARG A 145 7.92 19.13 17.33
CA ARG A 145 9.30 18.67 17.13
C ARG A 145 9.88 17.96 18.35
N MET A 146 9.57 18.44 19.56
CA MET A 146 9.97 17.75 20.79
C MET A 146 9.36 16.35 20.87
N ILE A 147 8.08 16.21 20.53
CA ILE A 147 7.39 14.90 20.49
C ILE A 147 8.02 14.01 19.41
N ILE A 148 8.16 14.52 18.19
CA ILE A 148 8.74 13.79 17.05
C ILE A 148 10.13 13.24 17.39
N ASN A 149 11.01 14.06 17.98
CA ASN A 149 12.35 13.63 18.37
C ASN A 149 12.37 12.61 19.52
N ALA A 150 11.29 12.49 20.29
CA ALA A 150 11.16 11.50 21.36
C ALA A 150 10.60 10.15 20.85
N LEU A 151 9.86 10.13 19.74
CA LEU A 151 9.23 8.91 19.21
C LEU A 151 10.22 7.76 18.90
N PRO A 152 11.40 7.99 18.27
CA PRO A 152 12.37 6.92 18.03
C PRO A 152 12.89 6.23 19.31
N LEU A 153 12.74 6.88 20.48
CA LEU A 153 13.14 6.28 21.76
C LEU A 153 12.15 5.21 22.23
N THR A 154 10.89 5.28 21.78
CA THR A 154 9.82 4.35 22.17
C THR A 154 9.58 3.26 21.12
N PHE A 155 9.94 3.50 19.86
CA PHE A 155 9.78 2.55 18.76
C PHE A 155 10.82 1.43 18.82
N ARG A 156 10.48 0.35 19.54
CA ARG A 156 11.29 -0.86 19.68
C ARG A 156 10.45 -2.11 19.47
N GLY A 157 11.08 -3.20 19.00
CA GLY A 157 10.41 -4.49 18.83
C GLY A 157 9.15 -4.38 17.96
N ALA A 158 8.03 -4.98 18.39
CA ALA A 158 6.80 -4.92 17.60
C ALA A 158 6.20 -3.51 17.46
N LEU A 159 6.46 -2.60 18.40
CA LEU A 159 5.93 -1.24 18.31
C LEU A 159 6.59 -0.48 17.15
N LEU A 160 7.87 -0.73 16.86
CA LEU A 160 8.55 -0.22 15.68
C LEU A 160 7.84 -0.69 14.41
N TRP A 161 7.67 -2.01 14.24
CA TRP A 161 7.04 -2.56 13.03
C TRP A 161 5.59 -2.10 12.85
N VAL A 162 4.82 -1.99 13.93
CA VAL A 162 3.44 -1.49 13.86
C VAL A 162 3.42 0.00 13.52
N ALA A 163 4.34 0.80 14.06
CA ALA A 163 4.46 2.22 13.73
C ALA A 163 4.88 2.43 12.27
N ALA A 164 5.82 1.62 11.77
CA ALA A 164 6.22 1.57 10.36
C ALA A 164 5.00 1.29 9.47
N LEU A 165 4.30 0.18 9.70
CA LEU A 165 3.09 -0.19 8.92
C LEU A 165 1.99 0.86 8.96
N VAL A 166 1.76 1.50 10.11
CA VAL A 166 0.77 2.57 10.24
C VAL A 166 1.11 3.78 9.38
N GLY A 167 2.39 4.09 9.20
CA GLY A 167 2.83 5.13 8.27
C GLY A 167 2.78 4.67 6.82
N GLU A 168 3.52 3.62 6.51
CA GLU A 168 3.81 3.14 5.16
C GLU A 168 2.54 2.72 4.42
N GLU A 169 1.70 1.88 5.03
CA GLU A 169 0.60 1.23 4.32
C GLU A 169 -0.57 2.19 4.01
N ILE A 170 -0.78 3.20 4.87
CA ILE A 170 -1.77 4.26 4.63
C ILE A 170 -1.35 5.15 3.46
N PHE A 171 -0.06 5.51 3.39
CA PHE A 171 0.46 6.27 2.26
C PHE A 171 0.49 5.44 0.97
N ASP A 172 0.93 4.20 1.03
CA ASP A 172 1.03 3.27 -0.09
C ASP A 172 -0.32 3.07 -0.80
N SER A 173 -1.42 2.96 -0.05
CA SER A 173 -2.77 2.89 -0.63
C SER A 173 -3.17 4.19 -1.37
N LEU A 174 -2.82 5.35 -0.80
CA LEU A 174 -3.06 6.64 -1.47
C LEU A 174 -2.22 6.79 -2.74
N GLN A 175 -0.96 6.34 -2.72
CA GLN A 175 -0.02 6.44 -3.83
C GLN A 175 -0.34 5.49 -4.98
N ARG A 176 -0.90 4.31 -4.72
CA ARG A 176 -1.33 3.38 -5.78
C ARG A 176 -2.39 4.00 -6.70
N ASN A 177 -3.29 4.81 -6.15
CA ASN A 177 -4.28 5.55 -6.93
C ASN A 177 -3.67 6.68 -7.80
N MET A 178 -2.38 6.98 -7.65
CA MET A 178 -1.69 8.05 -8.36
C MET A 178 -0.86 7.56 -9.55
N MET A 179 -0.58 6.26 -9.68
CA MET A 179 0.42 5.79 -10.65
C MET A 179 -0.04 5.94 -12.11
N ASP A 180 -1.34 5.78 -12.37
CA ASP A 180 -1.91 5.72 -13.72
C ASP A 180 -3.00 6.80 -13.96
N ASP A 181 -3.09 7.81 -13.08
CA ASP A 181 -4.10 8.87 -13.20
C ASP A 181 -3.69 9.92 -14.24
N PRO A 182 -4.40 10.06 -15.37
CA PRO A 182 -4.04 10.96 -16.48
C PRO A 182 -4.06 12.44 -16.10
N ASP A 183 -4.79 12.82 -15.04
CA ASP A 183 -4.93 14.20 -14.57
C ASP A 183 -3.73 14.66 -13.73
N LEU A 184 -2.76 13.77 -13.47
CA LEU A 184 -1.58 14.09 -12.67
C LEU A 184 -0.37 14.54 -13.46
N GLN A 185 0.42 15.40 -12.80
CA GLN A 185 1.76 15.75 -13.26
C GLN A 185 2.60 14.48 -13.51
N PRO A 186 3.24 14.33 -14.69
CA PRO A 186 4.08 13.17 -14.99
C PRO A 186 5.19 12.95 -13.95
N VAL A 187 5.79 14.04 -13.44
CA VAL A 187 6.81 13.98 -12.38
C VAL A 187 6.26 13.36 -11.09
N VAL A 188 5.00 13.66 -10.74
CA VAL A 188 4.35 13.10 -9.55
C VAL A 188 4.08 11.61 -9.74
N GLN A 189 3.54 11.20 -10.90
CA GLN A 189 3.32 9.78 -11.21
C GLN A 189 4.64 8.98 -11.13
N ARG A 190 5.73 9.52 -11.70
CA ARG A 190 7.04 8.87 -11.70
C ARG A 190 7.59 8.69 -10.28
N ILE A 191 7.52 9.73 -9.46
CA ILE A 191 7.94 9.68 -8.05
C ILE A 191 7.13 8.65 -7.26
N MET A 192 5.81 8.61 -7.44
CA MET A 192 4.95 7.64 -6.76
C MET A 192 5.22 6.21 -7.20
N LYS A 193 5.46 5.99 -8.50
CA LYS A 193 5.81 4.67 -9.03
C LYS A 193 7.12 4.14 -8.45
N ILE A 194 8.13 5.00 -8.31
CA ILE A 194 9.40 4.65 -7.66
C ILE A 194 9.12 4.28 -6.20
N HIS A 195 8.52 5.20 -5.44
CA HIS A 195 8.27 5.02 -4.00
C HIS A 195 7.45 3.76 -3.70
N VAL A 196 6.30 3.56 -4.35
CA VAL A 196 5.43 2.38 -4.15
C VAL A 196 6.16 1.07 -4.45
N THR A 197 7.02 1.06 -5.48
CA THR A 197 7.79 -0.15 -5.84
C THR A 197 8.79 -0.54 -4.75
N GLU A 198 9.38 0.44 -4.07
CA GLU A 198 10.34 0.25 -2.99
C GLU A 198 9.61 -0.08 -1.68
N GLU A 199 8.59 0.70 -1.34
CA GLU A 199 7.77 0.59 -0.13
C GLU A 199 7.02 -0.74 -0.01
N ALA A 200 6.60 -1.34 -1.13
CA ALA A 200 5.97 -2.66 -1.13
C ALA A 200 6.86 -3.73 -0.48
N ARG A 201 8.20 -3.58 -0.52
CA ARG A 201 9.15 -4.48 0.13
C ARG A 201 9.29 -4.17 1.63
N HIS A 202 9.31 -2.90 2.01
CA HIS A 202 9.38 -2.45 3.41
C HIS A 202 8.14 -2.91 4.19
N ILE A 203 6.95 -2.70 3.64
CA ILE A 203 5.67 -3.19 4.20
C ILE A 203 5.71 -4.71 4.42
N GLN A 204 6.21 -5.47 3.45
CA GLN A 204 6.34 -6.92 3.59
C GLN A 204 7.31 -7.32 4.71
N PHE A 205 8.45 -6.63 4.81
CA PHE A 205 9.43 -6.82 5.87
C PHE A 205 8.88 -6.47 7.26
N ALA A 206 8.15 -5.37 7.36
CA ALA A 206 7.50 -4.94 8.59
C ALA A 206 6.35 -5.87 9.01
N ARG A 207 5.53 -6.36 8.07
CA ARG A 207 4.47 -7.36 8.34
C ARG A 207 5.03 -8.68 8.87
N ASP A 208 6.10 -9.21 8.27
CA ASP A 208 6.77 -10.42 8.77
C ASP A 208 7.38 -10.19 10.16
N GLY A 209 8.00 -9.01 10.38
CA GLY A 209 8.55 -8.62 11.67
C GLY A 209 7.48 -8.52 12.77
N ALA A 210 6.35 -7.88 12.47
CA ALA A 210 5.22 -7.75 13.37
C ALA A 210 4.60 -9.11 13.70
N ARG A 211 4.34 -9.99 12.71
CA ARG A 211 3.77 -11.32 12.95
C ARG A 211 4.61 -12.16 13.91
N LYS A 212 5.92 -12.26 13.66
CA LYS A 212 6.84 -13.04 14.51
C LYS A 212 6.91 -12.49 15.92
N ARG A 213 7.03 -11.17 16.08
CA ARG A 213 7.14 -10.54 17.41
C ARG A 213 5.85 -10.56 18.22
N VAL A 214 4.69 -10.49 17.57
CA VAL A 214 3.40 -10.59 18.26
C VAL A 214 3.17 -12.00 18.81
N ALA A 215 3.63 -13.04 18.11
CA ALA A 215 3.52 -14.42 18.57
C ALA A 215 4.29 -14.69 19.88
N GLU A 216 5.40 -13.98 20.09
CA GLU A 216 6.25 -14.11 21.28
C GLU A 216 5.87 -13.13 22.41
N MET A 217 4.84 -12.32 22.22
CA MET A 217 4.58 -11.16 23.07
C MET A 217 3.80 -11.51 24.34
N PRO A 218 4.22 -11.01 25.53
CA PRO A 218 3.40 -11.07 26.73
C PRO A 218 2.06 -10.37 26.53
N TRP A 219 1.00 -10.90 27.16
CA TRP A 219 -0.37 -10.43 26.93
C TRP A 219 -0.55 -8.92 27.23
N LEU A 220 0.12 -8.38 28.26
CA LEU A 220 0.07 -6.96 28.61
C LEU A 220 0.67 -6.10 27.49
N SER A 221 1.87 -6.45 27.01
CA SER A 221 2.53 -5.75 25.92
C SER A 221 1.70 -5.80 24.65
N ARG A 222 1.07 -6.96 24.37
CA ARG A 222 0.17 -7.12 23.22
C ARG A 222 -1.05 -6.20 23.35
N MET A 223 -1.68 -6.17 24.52
CA MET A 223 -2.81 -5.27 24.79
C MET A 223 -2.42 -3.81 24.62
N TRP A 224 -1.23 -3.40 25.07
CA TRP A 224 -0.73 -2.03 24.89
C TRP A 224 -0.54 -1.68 23.41
N VAL A 225 0.22 -2.48 22.66
CA VAL A 225 0.46 -2.25 21.22
C VAL A 225 -0.85 -2.30 20.43
N ALA A 226 -1.74 -3.21 20.78
CA ALA A 226 -3.04 -3.37 20.13
C ALA A 226 -3.97 -2.15 20.30
N ASN A 227 -3.74 -1.30 21.30
CA ASN A 227 -4.58 -0.13 21.56
C ASN A 227 -3.87 1.19 21.21
N LEU A 228 -2.55 1.26 21.40
CA LEU A 228 -1.77 2.48 21.16
C LEU A 228 -1.78 2.91 19.69
N ASN A 229 -1.82 1.95 18.75
CA ASN A 229 -1.85 2.27 17.31
C ASN A 229 -3.05 3.15 16.90
N GLY A 230 -4.16 3.13 17.66
CA GLY A 230 -5.32 4.00 17.42
C GLY A 230 -5.02 5.50 17.50
N VAL A 231 -3.94 5.90 18.17
CA VAL A 231 -3.48 7.30 18.18
C VAL A 231 -3.10 7.76 16.76
N GLY A 232 -2.68 6.83 15.89
CA GLY A 232 -2.43 7.08 14.47
C GLY A 232 -3.62 7.76 13.78
N GLY A 233 -4.86 7.35 14.07
CA GLY A 233 -6.05 7.97 13.46
C GLY A 233 -6.19 9.45 13.78
N LEU A 234 -5.86 9.85 15.02
CA LEU A 234 -5.86 11.26 15.41
C LEU A 234 -4.79 12.06 14.69
N PHE A 235 -3.61 11.45 14.50
CA PHE A 235 -2.50 12.03 13.75
C PHE A 235 -2.85 12.20 12.27
N PHE A 236 -3.29 11.14 11.58
CA PHE A 236 -3.64 11.21 10.16
C PHE A 236 -4.81 12.14 9.88
N ARG A 237 -5.84 12.15 10.74
CA ARG A 237 -6.91 13.15 10.63
C ARG A 237 -6.39 14.57 10.78
N HIS A 238 -5.36 14.82 11.59
CA HIS A 238 -4.73 16.14 11.66
C HIS A 238 -3.92 16.44 10.39
N LEU A 239 -3.15 15.46 9.92
CA LEU A 239 -2.29 15.56 8.75
C LEU A 239 -3.09 15.90 7.49
N PHE A 240 -4.10 15.09 7.16
CA PHE A 240 -4.90 15.25 5.94
C PHE A 240 -5.87 16.42 5.97
N THR A 241 -6.15 16.99 7.16
CA THR A 241 -7.01 18.18 7.30
C THR A 241 -6.29 19.33 7.97
N ASN A 242 -4.99 19.51 7.67
CA ASN A 242 -4.20 20.57 8.24
C ASN A 242 -4.67 21.92 7.72
N ALA A 243 -5.18 22.78 8.62
CA ALA A 243 -5.70 24.10 8.26
C ALA A 243 -4.71 24.98 7.47
N ALA A 244 -3.40 24.71 7.58
CA ALA A 244 -2.38 25.43 6.83
C ALA A 244 -2.44 25.17 5.32
N GLN A 245 -2.82 23.97 4.87
CA GLN A 245 -2.86 23.65 3.43
C GLN A 245 -3.95 24.48 2.73
N TYR A 246 -5.14 24.57 3.34
CA TYR A 246 -6.26 25.36 2.84
C TYR A 246 -5.95 26.86 2.81
N ARG A 247 -5.35 27.40 3.88
CA ARG A 247 -4.95 28.82 3.92
C ARG A 247 -3.97 29.18 2.83
N ARG A 248 -3.03 28.27 2.52
CA ARG A 248 -2.05 28.49 1.44
C ARG A 248 -2.69 28.42 0.05
N ALA A 249 -3.75 27.64 -0.10
CA ALA A 249 -4.58 27.60 -1.30
C ALA A 249 -5.58 28.76 -1.40
N GLY A 250 -5.52 29.76 -0.51
CA GLY A 250 -6.40 30.93 -0.54
C GLY A 250 -7.79 30.73 0.06
N LEU A 251 -8.05 29.59 0.72
CA LEU A 251 -9.34 29.29 1.37
C LEU A 251 -9.35 29.69 2.85
N ASP A 252 -10.54 29.86 3.44
CA ASP A 252 -10.67 29.91 4.89
C ASP A 252 -10.30 28.54 5.49
N GLY A 253 -9.11 28.45 6.09
CA GLY A 253 -8.61 27.17 6.58
C GLY A 253 -9.31 26.60 7.80
N LYS A 254 -10.16 27.36 8.52
CA LYS A 254 -11.01 26.79 9.57
C LYS A 254 -12.25 26.16 8.95
N GLU A 255 -12.88 26.87 8.02
CA GLU A 255 -14.09 26.41 7.34
C GLU A 255 -13.79 25.23 6.43
N ALA A 256 -12.80 25.33 5.54
CA ALA A 256 -12.38 24.23 4.67
C ALA A 256 -12.02 22.98 5.48
N ARG A 257 -11.33 23.13 6.61
CA ARG A 257 -11.04 22.01 7.51
C ARG A 257 -12.31 21.39 8.11
N ARG A 258 -13.30 22.21 8.48
CA ARG A 258 -14.57 21.73 9.01
C ARG A 258 -15.29 20.92 7.93
N VAL A 259 -15.39 21.46 6.71
CA VAL A 259 -16.00 20.81 5.55
C VAL A 259 -15.31 19.49 5.22
N ALA A 260 -13.98 19.48 5.06
CA ALA A 260 -13.20 18.27 4.78
C ALA A 260 -13.42 17.17 5.83
N ARG A 261 -13.52 17.54 7.11
CA ARG A 261 -13.75 16.59 8.21
C ARG A 261 -15.14 16.00 8.25
N THR A 262 -16.10 16.63 7.60
CA THR A 262 -17.49 16.15 7.50
C THR A 262 -17.81 15.59 6.11
N SER A 263 -16.85 15.58 5.18
CA SER A 263 -17.04 15.08 3.81
C SER A 263 -17.20 13.55 3.83
N PRO A 264 -18.35 13.00 3.39
CA PRO A 264 -18.55 11.56 3.28
C PRO A 264 -17.55 10.91 2.34
N HIS A 265 -17.33 11.54 1.17
CA HIS A 265 -16.35 11.07 0.18
C HIS A 265 -14.95 10.96 0.77
N HIS A 266 -14.52 11.96 1.56
CA HIS A 266 -13.21 11.92 2.21
C HIS A 266 -13.13 10.82 3.28
N HIS A 267 -14.23 10.51 3.98
CA HIS A 267 -14.29 9.38 4.92
C HIS A 267 -14.13 8.06 4.19
N ASP A 268 -14.78 7.89 3.03
CA ASP A 268 -14.70 6.67 2.23
C ASP A 268 -13.28 6.45 1.71
N VAL A 269 -12.61 7.49 1.18
CA VAL A 269 -11.21 7.43 0.76
C VAL A 269 -10.28 7.03 1.92
N GLN A 270 -10.50 7.56 3.12
CA GLN A 270 -9.71 7.19 4.31
C GLN A 270 -9.94 5.73 4.73
N ALA A 271 -11.19 5.28 4.71
CA ALA A 271 -11.55 3.92 5.07
C ALA A 271 -10.98 2.90 4.08
N LEU A 272 -11.06 3.18 2.78
CA LEU A 272 -10.45 2.38 1.71
C LEU A 272 -8.92 2.34 1.86
N GLY A 273 -8.30 3.50 2.12
CA GLY A 273 -6.86 3.62 2.34
C GLY A 273 -6.34 2.74 3.49
N PHE A 274 -7.11 2.66 4.58
CA PHE A 274 -6.73 1.94 5.79
C PHE A 274 -7.17 0.46 5.83
N ALA A 275 -8.08 0.04 4.94
CA ALA A 275 -8.64 -1.30 4.98
C ALA A 275 -7.60 -2.44 4.96
N PRO A 276 -6.54 -2.40 4.11
CA PRO A 276 -5.50 -3.44 4.13
C PRO A 276 -4.77 -3.55 5.47
N LEU A 277 -4.43 -2.40 6.07
CA LEU A 277 -3.74 -2.34 7.36
C LEU A 277 -4.67 -2.79 8.49
N ALA A 278 -5.94 -2.39 8.45
CA ALA A 278 -6.95 -2.82 9.42
C ALA A 278 -7.12 -4.35 9.42
N ALA A 279 -7.17 -4.96 8.23
CA ALA A 279 -7.26 -6.40 8.08
C ALA A 279 -6.03 -7.10 8.65
N PHE A 280 -4.82 -6.60 8.36
CA PHE A 280 -3.59 -7.13 8.93
C PHE A 280 -3.55 -7.01 10.46
N LEU A 281 -3.86 -5.83 11.01
CA LEU A 281 -3.89 -5.61 12.46
C LEU A 281 -4.93 -6.51 13.15
N ALA A 282 -6.07 -6.79 12.50
CA ALA A 282 -7.04 -7.73 13.02
C ALA A 282 -6.52 -9.18 12.99
N ASP A 283 -5.91 -9.61 11.88
CA ASP A 283 -5.30 -10.94 11.69
C ASP A 283 -4.26 -11.26 12.78
N VAL A 284 -3.36 -10.32 13.07
CA VAL A 284 -2.34 -10.50 14.11
C VAL A 284 -2.85 -10.20 15.53
N GLY A 285 -4.11 -9.79 15.68
CA GLY A 285 -4.73 -9.45 16.97
C GLY A 285 -4.11 -8.22 17.65
N LEU A 286 -3.76 -7.22 16.84
CA LEU A 286 -3.34 -5.87 17.24
C LEU A 286 -4.42 -4.80 16.99
N MET A 287 -5.64 -5.19 16.64
CA MET A 287 -6.80 -4.30 16.56
C MET A 287 -7.62 -4.36 17.86
N GLY A 288 -7.10 -3.73 18.91
CA GLY A 288 -7.75 -3.66 20.23
C GLY A 288 -8.99 -2.75 20.26
N PRO A 289 -9.79 -2.80 21.34
CA PRO A 289 -11.05 -2.04 21.44
C PRO A 289 -10.85 -0.53 21.43
N VAL A 290 -9.80 -0.02 22.08
CA VAL A 290 -9.49 1.42 22.09
C VAL A 290 -8.98 1.85 20.72
N ALA A 291 -8.11 1.05 20.10
CA ALA A 291 -7.63 1.33 18.75
C ALA A 291 -8.80 1.42 17.76
N ARG A 292 -9.65 0.40 17.75
CA ARG A 292 -10.87 0.37 16.92
C ARG A 292 -11.73 1.61 17.14
N ARG A 293 -12.00 1.97 18.40
CA ARG A 293 -12.78 3.17 18.74
C ARG A 293 -12.14 4.45 18.20
N LEU A 294 -10.82 4.60 18.31
CA LEU A 294 -10.12 5.79 17.83
C LEU A 294 -10.15 5.86 16.30
N TRP A 295 -9.84 4.76 15.61
CA TRP A 295 -9.88 4.67 14.15
C TRP A 295 -11.29 4.93 13.59
N THR A 296 -12.34 4.38 14.22
CA THR A 296 -13.74 4.66 13.88
C THR A 296 -14.10 6.12 14.12
N ARG A 297 -13.68 6.71 15.25
CA ARG A 297 -13.92 8.15 15.55
C ARG A 297 -13.25 9.07 14.54
N THR A 298 -12.22 8.60 13.85
CA THR A 298 -11.50 9.34 12.83
C THR A 298 -11.85 8.91 11.41
N HIS A 299 -12.89 8.09 11.21
CA HIS A 299 -13.42 7.65 9.91
C HIS A 299 -12.49 6.76 9.08
N PHE A 300 -11.43 6.22 9.66
CA PHE A 300 -10.57 5.21 9.02
C PHE A 300 -11.16 3.80 9.14
N LEU A 301 -12.08 3.59 10.08
CA LEU A 301 -12.90 2.38 10.16
C LEU A 301 -14.38 2.74 10.05
N PRO A 302 -15.19 1.97 9.30
CA PRO A 302 -16.63 2.15 9.30
C PRO A 302 -17.21 1.92 10.70
N ALA A 303 -18.29 2.62 11.02
CA ALA A 303 -18.94 2.58 12.35
C ALA A 303 -19.67 1.25 12.62
N THR A 304 -19.87 0.42 11.61
CA THR A 304 -20.57 -0.86 11.69
C THR A 304 -19.60 -2.03 11.43
N SER A 305 -19.25 -2.76 12.48
CA SER A 305 -18.70 -4.11 12.35
C SER A 305 -19.64 -5.10 13.03
N SER A 306 -20.72 -5.45 12.34
CA SER A 306 -21.53 -6.64 12.66
C SER A 306 -21.97 -7.29 11.34
N GLY A 307 -21.39 -8.45 11.03
CA GLY A 307 -21.78 -9.28 9.89
C GLY A 307 -20.69 -9.41 8.84
N ARG A 308 -20.59 -10.62 8.28
CA ARG A 308 -19.85 -11.02 7.07
C ARG A 308 -19.73 -9.90 6.04
N PRO A 309 -18.66 -9.88 5.22
CA PRO A 309 -18.57 -8.94 4.12
C PRO A 309 -19.83 -9.09 3.25
N ARG A 310 -20.65 -8.03 3.22
CA ARG A 310 -21.59 -7.82 2.13
C ARG A 310 -20.72 -7.58 0.90
N SER A 311 -20.71 -8.54 -0.01
CA SER A 311 -20.72 -8.21 -1.42
C SER A 311 -21.83 -7.18 -1.65
N ASP A 312 -21.72 -6.34 -2.67
CA ASP A 312 -22.70 -5.33 -3.05
C ASP A 312 -22.42 -3.92 -2.47
N VAL A 313 -21.15 -3.53 -2.50
CA VAL A 313 -20.80 -2.16 -2.90
C VAL A 313 -20.02 -2.32 -4.20
N GLU A 314 -20.68 -2.00 -5.32
CA GLU A 314 -20.02 -1.76 -6.60
C GLU A 314 -19.06 -0.59 -6.39
N VAL A 315 -17.83 -0.94 -6.04
CA VAL A 315 -16.69 -0.07 -6.28
C VAL A 315 -16.49 -0.17 -7.78
N ASP A 316 -16.76 0.93 -8.49
CA ASP A 316 -16.29 1.14 -9.86
C ASP A 316 -14.76 1.30 -9.79
N VAL A 317 -14.08 0.22 -9.38
CA VAL A 317 -12.70 -0.06 -9.76
C VAL A 317 -12.82 -0.39 -11.23
N ASP A 318 -12.13 0.39 -12.04
CA ASP A 318 -11.92 0.10 -13.45
C ASP A 318 -11.82 -1.43 -13.68
N ASP A 319 -12.88 -2.02 -14.23
CA ASP A 319 -13.12 -3.47 -14.35
C ASP A 319 -12.21 -4.12 -15.42
N ARG A 320 -11.04 -3.50 -15.66
CA ARG A 320 -10.08 -3.86 -16.70
C ARG A 320 -9.06 -4.91 -16.26
N ASP A 321 -8.98 -5.22 -14.95
CA ASP A 321 -8.02 -6.20 -14.40
C ASP A 321 -8.67 -7.47 -13.80
N SER A 322 -9.99 -7.61 -13.95
CA SER A 322 -10.72 -8.81 -13.53
C SER A 322 -11.64 -9.33 -14.62
N TYR A 323 -11.80 -10.65 -14.72
CA TYR A 323 -12.67 -11.28 -15.71
C TYR A 323 -13.48 -12.39 -15.07
N ASP A 324 -14.80 -12.31 -15.22
CA ASP A 324 -15.72 -13.36 -14.82
C ASP A 324 -16.58 -13.74 -16.02
N GLY A 325 -16.40 -14.95 -16.54
CA GLY A 325 -17.08 -15.35 -17.76
C GLY A 325 -16.62 -16.69 -18.33
N PRO A 326 -17.15 -17.07 -19.51
CA PRO A 326 -16.81 -18.32 -20.17
C PRO A 326 -15.42 -18.27 -20.81
N ALA A 327 -14.64 -19.34 -20.62
CA ALA A 327 -13.34 -19.54 -21.25
C ALA A 327 -13.23 -20.96 -21.82
N VAL A 328 -12.28 -21.15 -22.73
CA VAL A 328 -11.89 -22.48 -23.24
C VAL A 328 -10.54 -22.85 -22.64
N LEU A 329 -10.52 -23.92 -21.87
CA LEU A 329 -9.31 -24.49 -21.28
C LEU A 329 -8.84 -25.67 -22.13
N HIS A 330 -7.67 -25.56 -22.73
CA HIS A 330 -7.00 -26.65 -23.43
C HIS A 330 -6.02 -27.36 -22.49
N VAL A 331 -6.29 -28.62 -22.16
CA VAL A 331 -5.43 -29.45 -21.30
C VAL A 331 -5.48 -30.92 -21.75
N GLY A 332 -4.33 -31.59 -21.77
CA GLY A 332 -4.26 -33.00 -22.19
C GLY A 332 -4.66 -33.24 -23.65
N GLY A 333 -4.61 -32.22 -24.52
CA GLY A 333 -5.01 -32.32 -25.93
C GLY A 333 -6.52 -32.19 -26.17
N VAL A 334 -7.30 -31.83 -25.15
CA VAL A 334 -8.76 -31.67 -25.22
C VAL A 334 -9.17 -30.26 -24.77
N ASP A 335 -10.16 -29.69 -25.45
CA ASP A 335 -10.77 -28.41 -25.11
C ASP A 335 -11.94 -28.60 -24.14
N HIS A 336 -11.97 -27.81 -23.07
CA HIS A 336 -13.03 -27.78 -22.09
C HIS A 336 -13.63 -26.38 -21.98
N THR A 337 -14.93 -26.25 -22.25
CA THR A 337 -15.68 -25.01 -21.98
C THR A 337 -15.92 -24.90 -20.48
N VAL A 338 -15.41 -23.86 -19.86
CA VAL A 338 -15.44 -23.65 -18.40
C VAL A 338 -15.87 -22.23 -18.06
N GLY A 339 -16.46 -22.04 -16.88
CA GLY A 339 -16.55 -20.72 -16.28
C GLY A 339 -15.24 -20.39 -15.59
N VAL A 340 -14.75 -19.15 -15.69
CA VAL A 340 -13.56 -18.72 -14.95
C VAL A 340 -13.80 -17.39 -14.27
N ARG A 341 -13.19 -17.22 -13.10
CA ARG A 341 -12.99 -15.91 -12.48
C ARG A 341 -11.51 -15.67 -12.33
N LEU A 342 -11.00 -14.68 -13.05
CA LEU A 342 -9.58 -14.34 -13.18
C LEU A 342 -9.33 -12.94 -12.65
N VAL A 343 -8.16 -12.75 -12.06
CA VAL A 343 -7.64 -11.45 -11.61
C VAL A 343 -6.16 -11.38 -11.93
N GLY A 344 -5.68 -10.20 -12.29
CA GLY A 344 -4.29 -9.94 -12.58
C GLY A 344 -3.67 -8.87 -11.69
N HIS A 345 -2.36 -8.95 -11.51
CA HIS A 345 -1.55 -7.90 -10.91
C HIS A 345 -0.14 -7.92 -11.49
N LEU A 346 0.52 -6.77 -11.54
CA LEU A 346 1.95 -6.72 -11.83
C LEU A 346 2.73 -7.24 -10.61
N GLU A 347 3.43 -8.36 -10.75
CA GLU A 347 4.20 -8.96 -9.65
C GLU A 347 5.51 -8.17 -9.43
N PRO A 348 5.70 -7.51 -8.27
CA PRO A 348 6.87 -6.68 -8.06
C PRO A 348 8.17 -7.47 -8.00
N VAL A 349 8.16 -8.77 -7.70
CA VAL A 349 9.39 -9.58 -7.57
C VAL A 349 10.07 -9.85 -8.92
N ASP A 350 9.30 -10.06 -9.99
CA ASP A 350 9.84 -10.37 -11.32
C ASP A 350 9.44 -9.37 -12.42
N GLY A 351 8.53 -8.44 -12.13
CA GLY A 351 8.10 -7.40 -13.07
C GLY A 351 7.22 -7.92 -14.19
N GLN A 352 6.74 -9.16 -14.10
CA GLN A 352 5.80 -9.73 -15.05
C GLN A 352 4.37 -9.52 -14.54
N TYR A 353 3.41 -9.48 -15.45
CA TYR A 353 1.99 -9.48 -15.05
C TYR A 353 1.63 -10.92 -14.66
N HIS A 354 1.29 -11.13 -13.40
CA HIS A 354 0.83 -12.43 -12.91
C HIS A 354 -0.68 -12.39 -12.85
N TRP A 355 -1.31 -13.44 -13.30
CA TRP A 355 -2.75 -13.57 -13.21
C TRP A 355 -3.11 -14.94 -12.66
N GLN A 356 -4.18 -14.98 -11.89
CA GLN A 356 -4.65 -16.19 -11.24
C GLN A 356 -6.16 -16.20 -11.16
N GLY A 357 -6.73 -17.36 -10.91
CA GLY A 357 -8.17 -17.47 -10.81
C GLY A 357 -8.66 -18.85 -10.44
N ALA A 358 -9.99 -18.98 -10.51
CA ALA A 358 -10.70 -20.23 -10.30
C ALA A 358 -11.39 -20.66 -11.59
N ILE A 359 -11.32 -21.96 -11.86
CA ILE A 359 -12.06 -22.65 -12.92
C ILE A 359 -13.28 -23.32 -12.27
N PHE A 360 -14.44 -23.03 -12.83
CA PHE A 360 -15.74 -23.60 -12.49
C PHE A 360 -16.16 -24.56 -13.60
N GLY A 361 -16.22 -25.85 -13.27
CA GLY A 361 -16.57 -26.92 -14.21
C GLY A 361 -15.93 -28.24 -13.84
N GLU A 362 -16.40 -29.34 -14.44
CA GLU A 362 -15.79 -30.65 -14.29
C GLU A 362 -14.59 -30.79 -15.23
N LEU A 363 -13.41 -31.00 -14.65
CA LEU A 363 -12.19 -31.35 -15.38
C LEU A 363 -11.82 -32.82 -15.14
N PRO A 364 -11.07 -33.46 -16.06
CA PRO A 364 -10.56 -34.81 -15.86
C PRO A 364 -9.81 -34.97 -14.53
N GLY A 365 -10.03 -36.08 -13.82
CA GLY A 365 -9.47 -36.30 -12.48
C GLY A 365 -7.94 -36.35 -12.42
N ASP A 366 -7.27 -36.50 -13.57
CA ASP A 366 -5.82 -36.52 -13.73
C ASP A 366 -5.22 -35.17 -14.19
N VAL A 367 -6.03 -34.11 -14.29
CA VAL A 367 -5.58 -32.78 -14.75
C VAL A 367 -4.42 -32.20 -13.91
N LEU A 368 -4.35 -32.53 -12.62
CA LEU A 368 -3.24 -32.12 -11.75
C LEU A 368 -1.94 -32.89 -12.00
N LYS A 369 -1.98 -34.04 -12.69
CA LYS A 369 -0.79 -34.78 -13.14
C LYS A 369 -0.18 -34.16 -14.41
N GLN A 370 -0.96 -33.39 -15.16
CA GLN A 370 -0.51 -32.62 -16.33
C GLN A 370 -0.92 -31.14 -16.16
N PRO A 371 -0.27 -30.41 -15.25
CA PRO A 371 -0.78 -29.12 -14.81
C PRO A 371 -0.62 -28.01 -15.85
N ARG A 372 0.09 -28.23 -16.97
CA ARG A 372 0.24 -27.24 -18.04
C ARG A 372 -1.04 -27.18 -18.88
N ALA A 373 -1.57 -25.98 -19.04
CA ALA A 373 -2.77 -25.74 -19.82
C ALA A 373 -2.61 -24.46 -20.65
N THR A 374 -3.51 -24.28 -21.61
CA THR A 374 -3.68 -23.00 -22.30
C THR A 374 -5.11 -22.54 -22.05
N LEU A 375 -5.29 -21.26 -21.71
CA LEU A 375 -6.60 -20.67 -21.45
C LEU A 375 -6.90 -19.62 -22.51
N SER A 376 -8.09 -19.73 -23.11
CA SER A 376 -8.56 -18.82 -24.14
C SER A 376 -9.83 -18.10 -23.71
N VAL A 377 -9.86 -16.77 -23.83
CA VAL A 377 -11.02 -15.92 -23.63
C VAL A 377 -11.23 -15.12 -24.92
N GLY A 378 -12.29 -15.43 -25.67
CA GLY A 378 -12.45 -14.93 -27.04
C GLY A 378 -11.27 -15.34 -27.93
N ASP A 379 -10.64 -14.37 -28.59
CA ASP A 379 -9.49 -14.59 -29.48
C ASP A 379 -8.13 -14.55 -28.76
N ARG A 380 -8.12 -14.29 -27.45
CA ARG A 380 -6.89 -14.15 -26.65
C ARG A 380 -6.55 -15.45 -25.97
N VAL A 381 -5.27 -15.82 -26.04
CA VAL A 381 -4.77 -17.12 -25.60
C VAL A 381 -3.55 -16.92 -24.70
N ALA A 382 -3.55 -17.55 -23.52
CA ALA A 382 -2.44 -17.47 -22.57
C ALA A 382 -2.04 -18.85 -22.03
N THR A 383 -0.73 -19.08 -21.89
CA THR A 383 -0.22 -20.29 -21.24
C THR A 383 -0.41 -20.19 -19.73
N ALA A 384 -0.85 -21.28 -19.12
CA ALA A 384 -1.21 -21.32 -17.71
C ALA A 384 -0.81 -22.64 -17.05
N ARG A 385 -0.90 -22.66 -15.72
CA ARG A 385 -0.73 -23.85 -14.90
C ARG A 385 -1.91 -24.01 -13.95
N ILE A 386 -2.49 -25.20 -13.91
CA ILE A 386 -3.48 -25.59 -12.92
C ILE A 386 -2.74 -25.90 -11.62
N SER A 387 -3.09 -25.21 -10.54
CA SER A 387 -2.34 -25.20 -9.27
C SER A 387 -2.84 -26.25 -8.28
N GLU A 388 -4.15 -26.27 -8.02
CA GLU A 388 -4.78 -27.13 -7.01
C GLU A 388 -6.26 -27.38 -7.31
N ARG A 389 -6.86 -28.36 -6.63
CA ARG A 389 -8.32 -28.56 -6.56
C ARG A 389 -8.77 -28.22 -5.14
N THR A 390 -9.71 -27.28 -5.02
CA THR A 390 -10.24 -26.86 -3.73
C THR A 390 -11.19 -27.92 -3.14
N ALA A 391 -11.45 -27.85 -1.84
CA ALA A 391 -12.42 -28.72 -1.17
C ALA A 391 -13.86 -28.56 -1.71
N GLN A 392 -14.15 -27.45 -2.38
CA GLN A 392 -15.44 -27.14 -3.01
C GLN A 392 -15.53 -27.66 -4.45
N GLY A 393 -14.49 -28.32 -4.96
CA GLY A 393 -14.48 -28.95 -6.28
C GLY A 393 -14.04 -28.03 -7.42
N THR A 394 -13.68 -26.77 -7.16
CA THR A 394 -13.12 -25.84 -8.14
C THR A 394 -11.62 -26.07 -8.34
N TYR A 395 -11.07 -25.63 -9.47
CA TYR A 395 -9.64 -25.74 -9.76
C TYR A 395 -8.97 -24.37 -9.80
N GLY A 396 -7.81 -24.23 -9.17
CA GLY A 396 -7.00 -23.01 -9.26
C GLY A 396 -6.19 -22.98 -10.56
N ILE A 397 -6.09 -21.82 -11.19
CA ILE A 397 -5.25 -21.58 -12.37
C ILE A 397 -4.37 -20.36 -12.16
N VAL A 398 -3.13 -20.42 -12.62
CA VAL A 398 -2.15 -19.32 -12.56
C VAL A 398 -1.44 -19.18 -13.90
N GLY A 399 -1.11 -17.96 -14.30
CA GLY A 399 -0.33 -17.66 -15.49
C GLY A 399 0.51 -16.42 -15.30
N VAL A 400 1.50 -16.26 -16.18
CA VAL A 400 2.46 -15.16 -16.15
C VAL A 400 2.60 -14.59 -17.56
N GLY A 401 2.64 -13.26 -17.67
CA GLY A 401 2.65 -12.52 -18.93
C GLY A 401 1.28 -11.91 -19.24
N ALA A 402 1.02 -11.67 -20.53
CA ALA A 402 -0.25 -11.10 -20.99
C ALA A 402 -1.42 -12.01 -20.56
N PRO A 403 -2.38 -11.50 -19.76
CA PRO A 403 -3.54 -12.28 -19.36
C PRO A 403 -4.47 -12.50 -20.56
N PRO A 404 -5.29 -13.56 -20.57
CA PRO A 404 -6.22 -13.79 -21.67
C PRO A 404 -7.41 -12.79 -21.67
N PHE A 405 -7.51 -11.91 -20.67
CA PHE A 405 -8.68 -11.05 -20.46
C PHE A 405 -8.42 -9.53 -20.49
N ALA A 406 -7.16 -9.07 -20.54
CA ALA A 406 -6.82 -7.63 -20.60
C ALA A 406 -6.60 -7.15 -22.03
#